data_AF-A0A3B3VL83-F1
#
_entry.id   AF-A0A3B3VL83-F1
#
_cell.length_a   1.000
_cell.length_b   1.000
_cell.length_c   1.000
_cell.angle_alpha   90.00
_cell.angle_beta   90.00
_cell.angle_gamma   90.00
#
_symmetry.space_group_name_H-M   'P 1'
#
loop_
_entity.id
_entity.type
_entity.pdbx_description
1 polymer ?
#
loop_
_entity_poly.entity_id
_entity_poly.type
_entity_poly.pdbx_seq_one_letter_code
_entity_poly.pdbx_strand_id
1 'polypeptide(L)'
;ARDAMMAASPFAAGGFTVSGLSVRKSEQIADLIDLFSKTQYRAKEVSPRVEAIEKRCLELFDRDYKYSIISNSSGEVCGHYPRQIVFLEYESTEVDRDRDRFESTVQISKLQDLVSRSKMARCRGRFVCPVILYNGKHICRSATLAGWGELYGRTGYNYIFSGGSDDTCTEPEEVPEDDPAVRNGESQLFDKVRGHDIKLLRYLSVRYICDLMVENKKVKFGLNVTSSEKVDKAQRYADFTLLSVPYPGCEFFKDYKDRDYTAEGLVFNWNQDFVDAPLTIPARFTQNLNIDWTRYQSWDLVEQTQNYLKLLLHIINSDDDSGLLVHCISGWDRTPLFVSLLRLSLWADGAVHANLEPAEILYLTIAYDWFLFGHMLPDRLSKGEEIFFFCFNFLKHIVSEKFSAVRKQRRKNSHFKESDFTVEDLCQLSTSTSAVWMSVMEMYLFFVPRRRAPASSPPMVSWCKQNPLDETLSHPANEAKSSSSSSSNQSDHGVTRSGSSPLAVPTRGCSLPSERQARLEAVREIFLAAYSSTVGLRSSAPSPSGAISGLLEQFARGVGLRGSNAIV
;
A
#
# COMPACT_ATOMS: atom_id res chain seq x y z
N ALA A 1 1.75 32.68 -65.31
CA ALA A 1 2.67 31.56 -65.59
C ALA A 1 2.68 30.69 -64.33
N ARG A 2 2.07 29.49 -64.27
CA ARG A 2 2.57 28.18 -64.78
C ARG A 2 4.03 27.98 -64.34
N ASP A 3 4.40 27.05 -63.46
CA ASP A 3 4.20 25.58 -63.41
C ASP A 3 4.45 25.09 -61.94
N ALA A 4 3.77 24.11 -61.32
CA ALA A 4 3.59 22.66 -61.53
C ALA A 4 4.26 21.83 -60.39
N MET A 5 3.42 21.10 -59.64
CA MET A 5 3.59 19.77 -59.01
C MET A 5 4.95 19.30 -58.44
N MET A 6 4.94 18.88 -57.16
CA MET A 6 5.24 17.48 -56.77
C MET A 6 4.82 17.23 -55.30
N ALA A 7 4.15 16.11 -55.09
CA ALA A 7 3.70 15.60 -53.80
C ALA A 7 4.74 14.63 -53.21
N ALA A 8 4.87 14.63 -51.88
CA ALA A 8 5.40 13.49 -51.12
C ALA A 8 4.79 13.45 -49.70
N SER A 9 4.15 12.33 -49.38
CA SER A 9 3.79 11.84 -48.03
C SER A 9 4.60 10.55 -47.78
N PRO A 10 4.53 9.87 -46.61
CA PRO A 10 4.52 10.35 -45.23
C PRO A 10 5.68 9.72 -44.41
N PHE A 11 5.96 10.27 -43.22
CA PHE A 11 6.85 9.65 -42.24
C PHE A 11 6.26 8.35 -41.70
N ALA A 12 7.09 7.31 -41.68
CA ALA A 12 6.76 5.95 -41.27
C ALA A 12 6.39 5.87 -39.77
N ALA A 13 5.23 5.27 -39.50
CA ALA A 13 4.85 4.78 -38.18
C ALA A 13 5.74 3.57 -37.83
N GLY A 14 6.70 3.76 -36.93
CA GLY A 14 7.43 2.67 -36.30
C GLY A 14 6.54 1.98 -35.27
N GLY A 15 6.22 0.71 -35.49
CA GLY A 15 5.48 -0.13 -34.55
C GLY A 15 6.26 -0.31 -33.24
N PHE A 16 5.71 0.21 -32.14
CA PHE A 16 6.18 -0.11 -30.80
C PHE A 16 5.70 -1.52 -30.43
N THR A 17 6.64 -2.45 -30.23
CA THR A 17 6.32 -3.76 -29.66
C THR A 17 6.02 -3.62 -28.16
N VAL A 18 4.97 -4.27 -27.66
CA VAL A 18 4.53 -4.23 -26.24
C VAL A 18 5.67 -4.59 -25.27
N SER A 19 6.58 -5.47 -25.69
CA SER A 19 7.78 -5.83 -24.93
C SER A 19 8.73 -4.64 -24.68
N GLY A 20 8.94 -3.76 -25.66
CA GLY A 20 9.83 -2.60 -25.50
C GLY A 20 9.31 -1.53 -24.55
N LEU A 21 7.98 -1.39 -24.45
CA LEU A 21 7.32 -0.49 -23.50
C LEU A 21 7.43 -0.99 -22.05
N SER A 22 7.28 -2.30 -21.83
CA SER A 22 7.42 -2.91 -20.50
C SER A 22 8.84 -2.80 -19.95
N VAL A 23 9.84 -2.97 -20.81
CA VAL A 23 11.27 -2.80 -20.44
C VAL A 23 11.54 -1.36 -20.00
N ARG A 24 11.11 -0.37 -20.78
CA ARG A 24 11.26 1.06 -20.43
C ARG A 24 10.57 1.44 -19.12
N LYS A 25 9.37 0.90 -18.84
CA LYS A 25 8.67 1.15 -17.56
C LYS A 25 9.44 0.55 -16.37
N SER A 26 10.06 -0.61 -16.54
CA SER A 26 10.86 -1.26 -15.51
C SER A 26 12.16 -0.51 -15.21
N GLU A 27 12.82 0.01 -16.26
CA GLU A 27 14.00 0.89 -16.13
C GLU A 27 13.66 2.17 -15.33
N GLN A 28 12.51 2.79 -15.59
CA GLN A 28 12.07 3.98 -14.84
C GLN A 28 11.91 3.74 -13.34
N ILE A 29 11.47 2.55 -12.94
CA ILE A 29 11.32 2.18 -11.51
C ILE A 29 12.69 1.99 -10.88
N ALA A 30 13.61 1.29 -11.56
CA ALA A 30 14.98 1.14 -11.10
C ALA A 30 15.67 2.51 -10.95
N ASP A 31 15.53 3.38 -11.94
CA ASP A 31 16.06 4.75 -11.89
C ASP A 31 15.47 5.56 -10.73
N LEU A 32 14.18 5.42 -10.45
CA LEU A 32 13.53 6.09 -9.32
C LEU A 32 14.10 5.59 -7.98
N ILE A 33 14.23 4.27 -7.81
CA ILE A 33 14.78 3.67 -6.59
C ILE A 33 16.25 4.07 -6.41
N ASP A 34 17.04 4.06 -7.49
CA ASP A 34 18.45 4.47 -7.45
C ASP A 34 18.61 5.91 -6.95
N LEU A 35 17.85 6.85 -7.52
CA LEU A 35 17.83 8.25 -7.08
C LEU A 35 17.42 8.35 -5.61
N PHE A 36 16.35 7.66 -5.24
CA PHE A 36 15.77 7.71 -3.89
C PHE A 36 16.73 7.15 -2.84
N SER A 37 17.49 6.11 -3.18
CA SER A 37 18.48 5.51 -2.28
C SER A 37 19.65 6.44 -1.94
N LYS A 38 19.89 7.46 -2.78
CA LYS A 38 21.01 8.41 -2.66
C LYS A 38 20.59 9.79 -2.18
N THR A 39 19.32 10.15 -2.37
CA THR A 39 18.84 11.52 -2.13
C THR A 39 17.56 11.54 -1.29
N GLN A 40 17.50 12.47 -0.34
CA GLN A 40 16.25 12.80 0.34
C GLN A 40 15.57 13.97 -0.37
N TYR A 41 14.29 13.85 -0.68
CA TYR A 41 13.53 14.95 -1.27
C TYR A 41 13.43 16.17 -0.33
N ARG A 42 13.59 17.35 -0.94
CA ARG A 42 13.37 18.68 -0.36
C ARG A 42 12.76 19.58 -1.42
N ALA A 43 11.63 20.23 -1.11
CA ALA A 43 10.92 21.09 -2.07
C ALA A 43 11.72 22.34 -2.49
N LYS A 44 12.76 22.73 -1.75
CA LYS A 44 13.67 23.84 -2.08
C LYS A 44 14.77 23.46 -3.07
N GLU A 45 15.11 22.18 -3.17
CA GLU A 45 16.31 21.68 -3.86
C GLU A 45 15.91 20.72 -4.99
N VAL A 46 14.98 21.17 -5.83
CA VAL A 46 14.41 20.33 -6.88
C VAL A 46 15.29 20.35 -8.12
N SER A 47 15.81 19.17 -8.48
CA SER A 47 16.56 18.96 -9.73
C SER A 47 15.61 18.65 -10.89
N PRO A 48 16.04 18.81 -12.17
CA PRO A 48 15.22 18.47 -13.33
C PRO A 48 14.70 17.01 -13.32
N ARG A 49 15.46 16.09 -12.73
CA ARG A 49 15.04 14.69 -12.55
C ARG A 49 13.86 14.57 -11.58
N VAL A 50 13.85 15.36 -10.51
CA VAL A 50 12.74 15.41 -9.55
C VAL A 50 11.51 16.09 -10.17
N GLU A 51 11.68 17.14 -10.97
CA GLU A 51 10.57 17.75 -11.72
C GLU A 51 9.92 16.75 -12.70
N ALA A 52 10.73 15.93 -13.37
CA ALA A 52 10.22 14.85 -14.22
C ALA A 52 9.43 13.80 -13.40
N ILE A 53 9.86 13.48 -12.18
CA ILE A 53 9.12 12.58 -11.27
C ILE A 53 7.79 13.20 -10.84
N GLU A 54 7.79 14.48 -10.44
CA GLU A 54 6.56 15.22 -10.08
C GLU A 54 5.58 15.24 -11.26
N LYS A 55 6.04 15.63 -12.45
CA LYS A 55 5.24 15.63 -13.68
C LYS A 55 4.68 14.24 -13.98
N ARG A 56 5.50 13.20 -13.86
CA ARG A 56 5.05 11.82 -14.10
C ARG A 56 3.96 11.40 -13.10
N CYS A 57 4.04 11.81 -11.84
CA CYS A 57 2.96 11.55 -10.87
C CYS A 57 1.66 12.23 -11.29
N LEU A 58 1.72 13.48 -11.75
CA LEU A 58 0.54 14.20 -12.25
C LEU A 58 -0.10 13.49 -13.45
N GLU A 59 0.70 13.06 -14.44
CA GLU A 59 0.23 12.28 -15.60
C GLU A 59 -0.47 10.97 -15.18
N LEU A 60 -0.02 10.34 -14.10
CA LEU A 60 -0.64 9.12 -13.58
C LEU A 60 -1.95 9.41 -12.85
N PHE A 61 -2.04 10.49 -12.08
CA PHE A 61 -3.30 10.91 -11.46
C PHE A 61 -4.36 11.32 -12.51
N ASP A 62 -3.95 12.02 -13.57
CA ASP A 62 -4.84 12.54 -14.63
C ASP A 62 -5.58 11.44 -15.42
N ARG A 63 -5.10 10.18 -15.33
CA ARG A 63 -5.77 9.06 -15.99
C ARG A 63 -7.11 8.71 -15.38
N ASP A 64 -7.21 8.82 -14.05
CA ASP A 64 -8.34 8.31 -13.28
C ASP A 64 -9.07 9.40 -12.49
N TYR A 65 -8.53 10.62 -12.39
CA TYR A 65 -9.08 11.64 -11.50
C TYR A 65 -9.10 13.03 -12.11
N LYS A 66 -10.18 13.78 -11.84
CA LYS A 66 -10.11 15.23 -11.83
C LYS A 66 -9.43 15.66 -10.53
N TYR A 67 -8.43 16.53 -10.63
CA TYR A 67 -7.72 17.01 -9.46
C TYR A 67 -7.41 18.50 -9.55
N SER A 68 -7.24 19.10 -8.38
CA SER A 68 -6.70 20.43 -8.16
C SER A 68 -5.31 20.35 -7.55
N ILE A 69 -4.54 21.44 -7.64
CA ILE A 69 -3.20 21.54 -7.05
C ILE A 69 -3.23 22.48 -5.85
N ILE A 70 -2.82 21.96 -4.70
CA ILE A 70 -2.41 22.76 -3.55
C ILE A 70 -0.95 23.16 -3.80
N SER A 71 -0.71 24.46 -3.91
CA SER A 71 0.62 25.00 -4.19
C SER A 71 1.50 24.94 -2.95
N ASN A 72 2.70 24.37 -3.11
CA ASN A 72 3.75 24.36 -2.10
C ASN A 72 5.07 24.79 -2.77
N SER A 73 5.01 25.91 -3.50
CA SER A 73 6.15 26.56 -4.12
C SER A 73 7.32 26.65 -3.14
N SER A 74 8.47 26.11 -3.53
CA SER A 74 9.70 26.13 -2.73
C SER A 74 9.55 25.59 -1.29
N GLY A 75 8.52 24.78 -1.01
CA GLY A 75 8.28 24.23 0.32
C GLY A 75 7.78 25.23 1.38
N GLU A 76 7.17 26.35 0.97
CA GLU A 76 6.68 27.41 1.86
C GLU A 76 5.66 26.93 2.90
N VAL A 77 4.87 25.91 2.56
CA VAL A 77 3.93 25.27 3.47
C VAL A 77 4.62 24.13 4.21
N CYS A 78 5.26 23.22 3.47
CA CYS A 78 6.05 22.13 4.05
C CYS A 78 7.22 21.77 3.13
N GLY A 79 8.46 21.93 3.61
CA GLY A 79 9.67 21.62 2.84
C GLY A 79 9.86 20.13 2.51
N HIS A 80 9.07 19.26 3.13
CA HIS A 80 9.13 17.80 3.00
C HIS A 80 7.94 17.19 2.25
N TYR A 81 7.07 18.02 1.68
CA TYR A 81 5.97 17.63 0.80
C TYR A 81 6.24 18.10 -0.63
N PRO A 82 5.62 17.46 -1.66
CA PRO A 82 5.79 17.84 -3.06
C PRO A 82 5.55 19.34 -3.31
N ARG A 83 6.13 19.92 -4.37
CA ARG A 83 5.84 21.31 -4.77
C ARG A 83 4.40 21.46 -5.28
N GLN A 84 3.89 20.41 -5.92
CA GLN A 84 2.54 20.31 -6.45
C GLN A 84 1.82 19.19 -5.72
N ILE A 85 1.01 19.55 -4.73
CA ILE A 85 0.27 18.59 -3.91
C ILE A 85 -1.10 18.36 -4.56
N VAL A 86 -1.41 17.10 -4.85
CA VAL A 86 -2.57 16.70 -5.61
C VAL A 86 -3.76 16.57 -4.67
N PHE A 87 -4.80 17.35 -4.94
CA PHE A 87 -6.10 17.23 -4.30
C PHE A 87 -7.07 16.57 -5.30
N LEU A 88 -7.37 15.29 -5.08
CA LEU A 88 -8.28 14.53 -5.96
C LEU A 88 -9.73 14.96 -5.68
N GLU A 89 -10.40 15.56 -6.64
CA GLU A 89 -11.76 16.10 -6.45
C GLU A 89 -12.82 15.01 -6.61
N TYR A 90 -12.72 14.28 -7.72
CA TYR A 90 -13.60 13.16 -8.06
C TYR A 90 -12.90 12.23 -9.07
N GLU A 91 -13.38 10.99 -9.16
CA GLU A 91 -12.93 10.01 -10.14
C GLU A 91 -13.45 10.40 -11.54
N SER A 92 -12.57 10.42 -12.54
CA SER A 92 -12.91 10.76 -13.91
C SER A 92 -13.42 9.51 -14.62
N THR A 93 -14.68 9.52 -15.06
CA THR A 93 -15.20 8.48 -15.96
C THR A 93 -14.95 8.87 -17.42
N GLU A 94 -14.83 7.89 -18.32
CA GLU A 94 -14.68 8.14 -19.76
C GLU A 94 -15.80 9.02 -20.34
N VAL A 95 -16.98 9.00 -19.70
CA VAL A 95 -18.18 9.77 -20.10
C VAL A 95 -18.10 11.24 -19.67
N ASP A 96 -17.33 11.56 -18.62
CA ASP A 96 -17.19 12.92 -18.08
C ASP A 96 -16.15 13.77 -18.83
N ARG A 97 -15.30 13.16 -19.66
CA ARG A 97 -14.32 13.90 -20.47
C ARG A 97 -14.96 14.82 -21.52
N ASP A 98 -16.20 14.53 -21.91
CA ASP A 98 -16.98 15.31 -22.89
C ASP A 98 -18.04 16.24 -22.27
N ARG A 99 -18.18 16.26 -20.94
CA ARG A 99 -19.16 17.11 -20.24
C ARG A 99 -18.54 17.80 -19.03
N ASP A 100 -18.26 19.09 -19.18
CA ASP A 100 -18.03 20.08 -18.09
C ASP A 100 -19.26 20.25 -17.16
N ARG A 101 -19.97 19.18 -16.79
CA ARG A 101 -21.23 19.25 -16.02
C ARG A 101 -21.05 19.11 -14.51
N PHE A 102 -19.89 18.66 -14.03
CA PHE A 102 -19.63 18.55 -12.60
C PHE A 102 -18.67 19.66 -12.15
N GLU A 103 -19.23 20.75 -11.64
CA GLU A 103 -18.46 21.78 -10.95
C GLU A 103 -18.00 21.25 -9.59
N SER A 104 -16.69 21.17 -9.40
CA SER A 104 -16.07 20.86 -8.10
C SER A 104 -16.63 21.80 -7.03
N THR A 105 -17.17 21.22 -5.95
CA THR A 105 -17.64 21.99 -4.79
C THR A 105 -16.49 22.55 -3.96
N VAL A 106 -15.24 22.16 -4.27
CA VAL A 106 -14.07 22.51 -3.48
C VAL A 106 -13.49 23.85 -3.92
N GLN A 107 -13.56 24.82 -3.00
CA GLN A 107 -12.89 26.10 -3.15
C GLN A 107 -11.39 25.94 -2.88
N ILE A 108 -10.61 25.65 -3.92
CA ILE A 108 -9.16 25.41 -3.81
C ILE A 108 -8.41 26.57 -3.12
N SER A 109 -8.85 27.82 -3.32
CA SER A 109 -8.28 29.00 -2.65
C SER A 109 -8.49 28.97 -1.13
N LYS A 110 -9.67 28.53 -0.68
CA LYS A 110 -9.98 28.33 0.73
C LYS A 110 -9.17 27.17 1.31
N LEU A 111 -9.02 26.08 0.57
CA LEU A 111 -8.17 24.95 0.98
C LEU A 111 -6.70 25.40 1.14
N GLN A 112 -6.17 26.17 0.19
CA GLN A 112 -4.82 26.74 0.25
C GLN A 112 -4.61 27.62 1.51
N ASP A 113 -5.60 28.46 1.85
CA ASP A 113 -5.55 29.28 3.07
C ASP A 113 -5.57 28.42 4.35
N LEU A 114 -6.44 27.40 4.41
CA LEU A 114 -6.50 26.46 5.55
C LEU A 114 -5.19 25.69 5.73
N VAL A 115 -4.61 25.21 4.63
CA VAL A 115 -3.30 24.55 4.60
C VAL A 115 -2.20 25.50 5.10
N SER A 116 -2.18 26.73 4.61
CA SER A 116 -1.18 27.74 4.99
C SER A 116 -1.25 28.10 6.48
N ARG A 117 -2.45 28.15 7.06
CA ARG A 117 -2.65 28.46 8.49
C ARG A 117 -2.40 27.28 9.42
N SER A 118 -2.63 26.06 8.96
CA SER A 118 -2.47 24.84 9.76
C SER A 118 -1.04 24.28 9.77
N LYS A 119 -0.16 24.76 8.89
CA LYS A 119 1.21 24.24 8.71
C LYS A 119 2.03 24.13 9.99
N MET A 120 1.79 24.95 11.01
CA MET A 120 2.55 24.91 12.26
C MET A 120 2.04 23.91 13.29
N ALA A 121 0.86 23.32 13.09
CA ALA A 121 0.27 22.44 14.08
C ALA A 121 1.00 21.11 14.20
N ARG A 122 1.50 20.55 13.11
CA ARG A 122 2.06 19.20 13.11
C ARG A 122 3.59 19.22 12.94
N CYS A 123 4.23 18.18 13.46
CA CYS A 123 5.69 18.06 13.43
C CYS A 123 6.24 18.23 12.01
N ARG A 124 7.39 18.87 11.87
CA ARG A 124 8.05 19.17 10.58
C ARG A 124 7.20 20.00 9.61
N GLY A 125 6.14 20.62 10.12
CA GLY A 125 5.26 21.45 9.31
C GLY A 125 4.33 20.61 8.42
N ARG A 126 4.26 19.30 8.71
CA ARG A 126 3.52 18.33 7.91
C ARG A 126 2.06 18.42 8.24
N PHE A 127 1.38 19.37 7.61
CA PHE A 127 -0.07 19.53 7.71
C PHE A 127 -0.79 18.26 7.21
N VAL A 128 -2.10 18.19 7.46
CA VAL A 128 -2.95 17.08 7.01
C VAL A 128 -3.10 17.13 5.49
N CYS A 129 -2.57 16.14 4.78
CA CYS A 129 -2.56 16.11 3.33
C CYS A 129 -3.44 14.96 2.82
N PRO A 130 -4.48 15.21 1.99
CA PRO A 130 -5.20 14.14 1.29
C PRO A 130 -4.28 13.49 0.25
N VAL A 131 -4.36 12.16 0.11
CA VAL A 131 -3.48 11.40 -0.79
C VAL A 131 -4.18 10.28 -1.56
N ILE A 132 -5.34 9.84 -1.11
CA ILE A 132 -6.20 8.86 -1.80
C ILE A 132 -7.64 9.37 -1.70
N LEU A 133 -8.39 9.26 -2.79
CA LEU A 133 -9.84 9.44 -2.82
C LEU A 133 -10.47 8.08 -3.10
N TYR A 134 -11.38 7.64 -2.24
CA TYR A 134 -12.09 6.38 -2.37
C TYR A 134 -13.54 6.55 -1.91
N ASN A 135 -14.51 6.22 -2.77
CA ASN A 135 -15.95 6.40 -2.52
C ASN A 135 -16.31 7.80 -1.99
N GLY A 136 -15.73 8.86 -2.57
CA GLY A 136 -15.96 10.24 -2.13
C GLY A 136 -15.26 10.64 -0.82
N LYS A 137 -14.51 9.73 -0.20
CA LYS A 137 -13.81 9.97 1.08
C LYS A 137 -12.32 10.16 0.87
N HIS A 138 -11.75 11.14 1.57
CA HIS A 138 -10.32 11.35 1.57
C HIS A 138 -9.63 10.49 2.62
N ILE A 139 -8.60 9.76 2.19
CA ILE A 139 -7.57 9.25 3.09
C ILE A 139 -6.45 10.28 3.09
N CYS A 140 -6.19 10.82 4.26
CA CYS A 140 -5.17 11.81 4.54
C CYS A 140 -3.99 11.18 5.27
N ARG A 141 -2.84 11.83 5.13
CA ARG A 141 -1.62 11.51 5.86
C ARG A 141 -1.07 12.73 6.55
N SER A 142 -0.34 12.51 7.65
CA SER A 142 0.33 13.59 8.34
C SER A 142 1.41 13.12 9.32
N ALA A 143 2.01 14.05 10.04
CA ALA A 143 2.77 13.80 11.26
C ALA A 143 1.88 13.97 12.51
N THR A 144 2.41 13.65 13.69
CA THR A 144 1.73 13.94 14.96
C THR A 144 1.77 15.45 15.28
N LEU A 145 1.08 15.84 16.34
CA LEU A 145 1.06 17.22 16.84
C LEU A 145 2.46 17.70 17.28
N ALA A 146 2.84 18.89 16.81
CA ALA A 146 4.09 19.57 17.18
C ALA A 146 4.16 19.85 18.69
N GLY A 147 5.31 19.60 19.30
CA GLY A 147 5.54 19.94 20.70
C GLY A 147 5.82 21.42 20.91
N TRP A 148 6.02 21.75 22.18
CA TRP A 148 6.24 23.11 22.67
C TRP A 148 7.50 23.77 22.10
N GLY A 149 8.64 23.09 22.23
CA GLY A 149 9.92 23.59 21.70
C GLY A 149 9.94 23.74 20.18
N GLU A 150 9.19 22.91 19.45
CA GLU A 150 9.06 23.04 18.01
C GLU A 150 8.21 24.25 17.61
N LEU A 151 7.11 24.52 18.32
CA LEU A 151 6.26 25.67 18.03
C LEU A 151 6.95 26.99 18.37
N TYR A 152 7.66 27.06 19.50
CA TYR A 152 8.40 28.25 19.91
C TYR A 152 9.66 28.47 19.09
N GLY A 153 10.43 27.42 18.79
CA GLY A 153 11.59 27.54 17.91
C GLY A 153 11.23 28.07 16.52
N ARG A 154 10.02 27.75 16.02
CA ARG A 154 9.51 28.26 14.74
C ARG A 154 8.93 29.67 14.83
N THR A 155 8.21 29.99 15.90
CA THR A 155 7.63 31.32 16.12
C THR A 155 8.72 32.35 16.48
N GLY A 156 9.71 31.97 17.30
CA GLY A 156 10.84 32.79 17.70
C GLY A 156 11.76 33.14 16.52
N TYR A 157 11.99 32.21 15.59
CA TYR A 157 12.69 32.51 14.33
C TYR A 157 11.93 33.53 13.46
N ASN A 158 10.60 33.50 13.44
CA ASN A 158 9.83 34.51 12.71
C ASN A 158 9.82 35.87 13.43
N TYR A 159 9.94 35.90 14.76
CA TYR A 159 10.02 37.15 15.53
C TYR A 159 11.38 37.84 15.41
N ILE A 160 12.48 37.07 15.43
CA ILE A 160 13.85 37.61 15.35
C ILE A 160 14.19 38.14 13.94
N PHE A 161 13.56 37.62 12.87
CA PHE A 161 13.94 37.96 11.48
C PHE A 161 12.89 38.74 10.67
N SER A 162 11.77 39.19 11.26
CA SER A 162 10.68 39.88 10.53
C SER A 162 10.48 41.36 10.85
N GLY A 163 11.44 42.08 11.44
CA GLY A 163 11.44 43.54 11.32
C GLY A 163 12.23 44.33 12.36
N GLY A 164 13.25 45.05 11.88
CA GLY A 164 13.54 46.43 12.30
C GLY A 164 14.51 46.63 13.47
N SER A 165 15.78 46.87 13.13
CA SER A 165 16.77 47.72 13.83
C SER A 165 16.57 48.00 15.33
N ASP A 166 17.39 47.38 16.18
CA ASP A 166 18.35 48.14 17.02
C ASP A 166 19.42 47.17 17.56
N ASP A 167 20.66 47.67 17.66
CA ASP A 167 21.79 46.96 18.22
C ASP A 167 21.58 46.72 19.72
N THR A 168 21.57 45.46 20.17
CA THR A 168 22.14 45.06 21.47
C THR A 168 22.32 43.55 21.52
N CYS A 169 23.58 43.13 21.56
CA CYS A 169 23.96 41.78 21.94
C CYS A 169 23.64 41.61 23.42
N THR A 170 22.68 40.75 23.76
CA THR A 170 22.42 40.33 25.13
C THR A 170 22.33 38.82 25.16
N GLU A 171 23.20 38.21 25.97
CA GLU A 171 23.24 36.80 26.33
C GLU A 171 21.85 36.24 26.67
N PRO A 172 21.60 34.94 26.47
CA PRO A 172 20.32 34.32 26.83
C PRO A 172 20.19 34.27 28.37
N GLU A 173 19.52 35.27 28.95
CA GLU A 173 19.09 35.18 30.35
C GLU A 173 18.01 34.10 30.51
N GLU A 174 18.21 33.23 31.50
CA GLU A 174 17.24 32.24 31.95
C GLU A 174 15.99 32.95 32.47
N VAL A 175 14.93 32.98 31.65
CA VAL A 175 13.63 33.53 32.04
C VAL A 175 12.95 32.58 33.04
N PRO A 176 12.49 33.05 34.22
CA PRO A 176 11.81 32.18 35.19
C PRO A 176 10.45 31.67 34.65
N GLU A 177 10.18 30.37 34.78
CA GLU A 177 8.97 29.66 34.27
C GLU A 177 7.62 30.03 34.96
N ASP A 178 7.56 31.08 35.78
CA ASP A 178 6.44 31.35 36.69
C ASP A 178 5.77 32.73 36.50
N ASP A 179 5.84 33.34 35.31
CA ASP A 179 5.00 34.51 34.98
C ASP A 179 3.62 34.06 34.43
N PRO A 180 2.50 34.33 35.14
CA PRO A 180 1.15 33.95 34.70
C PRO A 180 0.71 34.62 33.39
N ALA A 181 1.30 35.76 33.00
CA ALA A 181 1.00 36.42 31.73
C ALA A 181 1.52 35.60 30.53
N VAL A 182 2.69 35.00 30.69
CA VAL A 182 3.33 34.14 29.67
C VAL A 182 2.49 32.87 29.49
N ARG A 183 2.11 32.17 30.58
CA ARG A 183 1.22 30.98 30.54
C ARG A 183 -0.13 31.23 29.86
N ASN A 184 -0.67 32.44 29.94
CA ASN A 184 -1.95 32.77 29.30
C ASN A 184 -1.79 32.97 27.77
N GLY A 185 -0.72 33.64 27.33
CA GLY A 185 -0.40 33.79 25.90
C GLY A 185 -0.07 32.45 25.23
N GLU A 186 0.56 31.55 25.97
CA GLU A 186 0.90 30.17 25.58
C GLU A 186 -0.32 29.31 25.22
N SER A 187 -1.31 29.28 26.12
CA SER A 187 -2.55 28.53 25.90
C SER A 187 -3.28 29.05 24.66
N GLN A 188 -3.34 30.37 24.49
CA GLN A 188 -3.99 31.02 23.35
C GLN A 188 -3.30 30.68 22.02
N LEU A 189 -1.96 30.62 21.99
CA LEU A 189 -1.21 30.21 20.79
C LEU A 189 -1.51 28.76 20.42
N PHE A 190 -1.50 27.85 21.38
CA PHE A 190 -1.84 26.44 21.16
C PHE A 190 -3.27 26.30 20.64
N ASP A 191 -4.25 26.94 21.28
CA ASP A 191 -5.65 26.86 20.87
C ASP A 191 -5.86 27.41 19.47
N LYS A 192 -5.15 28.50 19.11
CA LYS A 192 -5.16 29.05 17.75
C LYS A 192 -4.59 28.06 16.73
N VAL A 193 -3.38 27.54 16.97
CA VAL A 193 -2.67 26.64 16.04
C VAL A 193 -3.42 25.32 15.88
N ARG A 194 -3.90 24.73 16.99
CA ARG A 194 -4.74 23.52 16.97
C ARG A 194 -6.09 23.77 16.32
N GLY A 195 -6.69 24.93 16.58
CA GLY A 195 -7.92 25.35 15.92
C GLY A 195 -7.78 25.41 14.40
N HIS A 196 -6.62 25.82 13.87
CA HIS A 196 -6.35 25.78 12.43
C HIS A 196 -6.22 24.35 11.88
N ASP A 197 -5.56 23.44 12.60
CA ASP A 197 -5.48 22.01 12.24
C ASP A 197 -6.87 21.36 12.21
N ILE A 198 -7.68 21.59 13.24
CA ILE A 198 -9.06 21.08 13.35
C ILE A 198 -9.94 21.62 12.22
N LYS A 199 -9.80 22.90 11.85
CA LYS A 199 -10.51 23.47 10.69
C LYS A 199 -10.13 22.79 9.39
N LEU A 200 -8.85 22.49 9.16
CA LEU A 200 -8.41 21.75 7.98
C LEU A 200 -8.93 20.30 7.99
N LEU A 201 -8.83 19.61 9.12
CA LEU A 201 -9.36 18.25 9.28
C LEU A 201 -10.86 18.19 8.93
N ARG A 202 -11.65 19.11 9.48
CA ARG A 202 -13.09 19.19 9.18
C ARG A 202 -13.37 19.56 7.72
N TYR A 203 -12.57 20.42 7.11
CA TYR A 203 -12.71 20.78 5.70
C TYR A 203 -12.44 19.58 4.77
N LEU A 204 -11.51 18.70 5.14
CA LEU A 204 -11.20 17.46 4.43
C LEU A 204 -12.15 16.30 4.83
N SER A 205 -13.22 16.59 5.56
CA SER A 205 -14.19 15.62 6.09
C SER A 205 -13.55 14.51 6.95
N VAL A 206 -12.38 14.75 7.54
CA VAL A 206 -11.72 13.75 8.40
C VAL A 206 -12.50 13.60 9.69
N ARG A 207 -12.90 12.37 10.00
CA ARG A 207 -13.51 11.99 11.29
C ARG A 207 -12.66 11.02 12.06
N TYR A 208 -11.96 10.13 11.34
CA TYR A 208 -11.16 9.05 11.90
C TYR A 208 -9.70 9.46 11.94
N ILE A 209 -9.06 9.40 13.10
CA ILE A 209 -7.63 9.69 13.26
C ILE A 209 -6.94 8.43 13.78
N CYS A 210 -6.13 7.84 12.91
CA CYS A 210 -5.33 6.64 13.17
C CYS A 210 -3.91 7.04 13.57
N ASP A 211 -3.60 6.85 14.85
CA ASP A 211 -2.30 7.12 15.45
C ASP A 211 -1.48 5.84 15.60
N LEU A 212 -0.39 5.75 14.83
CA LEU A 212 0.53 4.61 14.83
C LEU A 212 1.64 4.70 15.91
N MET A 213 1.65 5.74 16.73
CA MET A 213 2.67 5.93 17.78
C MET A 213 2.54 4.89 18.89
N VAL A 214 3.69 4.31 19.27
CA VAL A 214 3.82 3.45 20.45
C VAL A 214 3.94 4.27 21.73
N GLU A 215 4.21 5.57 21.57
CA GLU A 215 4.30 6.53 22.65
C GLU A 215 3.11 7.53 22.65
N ASN A 216 2.78 8.09 23.81
CA ASN A 216 1.86 9.21 23.96
C ASN A 216 2.53 10.54 23.58
N LYS A 217 3.81 10.66 23.97
CA LYS A 217 4.68 11.80 23.67
C LYS A 217 6.05 11.31 23.30
N LYS A 218 6.65 11.90 22.26
CA LYS A 218 8.03 11.55 21.91
C LYS A 218 8.99 12.39 22.74
N VAL A 219 9.89 11.72 23.46
CA VAL A 219 11.03 12.36 24.13
C VAL A 219 12.28 12.26 23.26
N LYS A 220 13.03 13.37 23.16
CA LYS A 220 14.40 13.41 22.64
C LYS A 220 15.24 14.29 23.55
N PHE A 221 16.43 13.84 23.94
CA PHE A 221 17.34 14.59 24.81
C PHE A 221 16.67 15.10 26.10
N GLY A 222 15.80 14.28 26.71
CA GLY A 222 15.04 14.64 27.91
C GLY A 222 13.83 15.56 27.68
N LEU A 223 13.61 16.05 26.46
CA LEU A 223 12.52 16.98 26.13
C LEU A 223 11.39 16.30 25.35
N ASN A 224 10.14 16.62 25.72
CA ASN A 224 8.96 16.24 24.95
C ASN A 224 8.92 17.03 23.63
N VAL A 225 9.31 16.39 22.54
CA VAL A 225 9.34 17.00 21.21
C VAL A 225 7.99 16.94 20.49
N THR A 226 7.14 15.97 20.82
CA THR A 226 5.82 15.80 20.18
C THR A 226 4.77 15.28 21.16
N SER A 227 3.49 15.45 20.81
CA SER A 227 2.36 14.85 21.55
C SER A 227 1.38 14.23 20.56
N SER A 228 0.68 13.18 20.96
CA SER A 228 -0.46 12.64 20.21
C SER A 228 -1.76 13.34 20.60
N GLU A 229 -2.71 13.40 19.67
CA GLU A 229 -4.11 13.80 19.86
C GLU A 229 -4.75 13.04 21.05
N LYS A 230 -4.36 11.78 21.26
CA LYS A 230 -4.92 10.91 22.31
C LYS A 230 -4.64 11.37 23.75
N VAL A 231 -3.64 12.24 23.93
CA VAL A 231 -3.28 12.83 25.23
C VAL A 231 -3.41 14.35 25.23
N ASP A 232 -4.25 14.91 24.35
CA ASP A 232 -4.58 16.33 24.38
C ASP A 232 -5.41 16.68 25.63
N LYS A 233 -4.76 17.29 26.62
CA LYS A 233 -5.39 17.67 27.89
C LYS A 233 -6.57 18.63 27.71
N ALA A 234 -6.55 19.46 26.67
CA ALA A 234 -7.61 20.41 26.36
C ALA A 234 -8.78 19.78 25.60
N GLN A 235 -8.70 18.47 25.26
CA GLN A 235 -9.75 17.72 24.58
C GLN A 235 -10.23 18.38 23.27
N ARG A 236 -9.34 19.11 22.57
CA ARG A 236 -9.71 19.85 21.35
C ARG A 236 -10.06 18.92 20.19
N TYR A 237 -9.53 17.70 20.23
CA TYR A 237 -9.77 16.66 19.23
C TYR A 237 -10.88 15.67 19.64
N ALA A 238 -11.64 15.94 20.71
CA ALA A 238 -12.65 15.01 21.23
C ALA A 238 -13.81 14.71 20.24
N ASP A 239 -14.08 15.62 19.30
CA ASP A 239 -15.10 15.41 18.26
C ASP A 239 -14.67 14.39 17.19
N PHE A 240 -13.37 14.08 17.11
CA PHE A 240 -12.84 13.07 16.20
C PHE A 240 -12.86 11.70 16.87
N THR A 241 -12.99 10.65 16.06
CA THR A 241 -12.82 9.28 16.53
C THR A 241 -11.34 8.90 16.46
N LEU A 242 -10.68 8.94 17.62
CA LEU A 242 -9.26 8.58 17.76
C LEU A 242 -9.10 7.06 17.84
N LEU A 243 -8.16 6.53 17.05
CA LEU A 243 -7.74 5.14 17.04
C LEU A 243 -6.27 5.09 17.43
N SER A 244 -5.97 4.63 18.64
CA SER A 244 -4.59 4.37 19.07
C SER A 244 -4.22 2.97 18.62
N VAL A 245 -3.41 2.85 17.56
CA VAL A 245 -3.00 1.58 16.95
C VAL A 245 -1.47 1.51 16.91
N PRO A 246 -0.82 1.33 18.08
CA PRO A 246 0.62 1.44 18.20
C PRO A 246 1.31 0.44 17.28
N TYR A 247 2.28 0.90 16.49
CA TYR A 247 3.00 0.09 15.51
C TYR A 247 4.52 0.33 15.59
N PRO A 248 5.37 -0.71 15.47
CA PRO A 248 6.82 -0.60 15.63
C PRO A 248 7.48 0.50 14.78
N GLY A 249 8.49 1.16 15.35
CA GLY A 249 9.30 2.18 14.67
C GLY A 249 10.15 1.61 13.52
N CYS A 250 10.81 2.49 12.76
CA CYS A 250 11.68 2.04 11.64
C CYS A 250 12.87 1.20 12.14
N GLU A 251 13.30 1.43 13.37
CA GLU A 251 14.38 0.72 14.05
C GLU A 251 14.10 -0.79 14.12
N PHE A 252 12.83 -1.20 14.31
CA PHE A 252 12.43 -2.61 14.37
C PHE A 252 12.58 -3.34 13.03
N PHE A 253 12.63 -2.61 11.91
CA PHE A 253 12.84 -3.21 10.59
C PHE A 253 14.31 -3.58 10.33
N LYS A 254 15.21 -3.24 11.25
CA LYS A 254 16.54 -3.84 11.30
C LYS A 254 16.46 -5.32 11.70
N ASP A 255 15.65 -5.67 12.69
CA ASP A 255 15.46 -7.07 13.11
C ASP A 255 14.86 -7.92 11.99
N TYR A 256 13.96 -7.32 11.20
CA TYR A 256 13.42 -7.94 9.98
C TYR A 256 14.52 -8.24 8.95
N LYS A 257 15.44 -7.30 8.72
CA LYS A 257 16.59 -7.51 7.84
C LYS A 257 17.52 -8.60 8.38
N ASP A 258 17.85 -8.52 9.67
CA ASP A 258 18.77 -9.45 10.35
C ASP A 258 18.20 -10.89 10.41
N ARG A 259 16.89 -11.06 10.17
CA ARG A 259 16.19 -12.35 9.98
C ARG A 259 16.00 -12.72 8.50
N ASP A 260 16.94 -12.31 7.64
CA ASP A 260 16.91 -12.54 6.19
C ASP A 260 15.55 -12.19 5.56
N TYR A 261 14.99 -11.05 5.97
CA TYR A 261 13.71 -10.54 5.46
C TYR A 261 12.52 -11.48 5.72
N THR A 262 12.55 -12.23 6.84
CA THR A 262 11.45 -13.07 7.33
C THR A 262 10.73 -12.38 8.50
N ALA A 263 9.48 -11.99 8.27
CA ALA A 263 8.67 -11.25 9.25
C ALA A 263 7.78 -12.18 10.12
N GLU A 264 7.55 -13.41 9.68
CA GLU A 264 6.82 -14.43 10.42
C GLU A 264 7.56 -14.77 11.73
N GLY A 265 6.82 -14.75 12.83
CA GLY A 265 7.36 -14.94 14.18
C GLY A 265 8.24 -13.79 14.69
N LEU A 266 8.39 -12.68 13.96
CA LEU A 266 9.09 -11.49 14.44
C LEU A 266 8.14 -10.62 15.28
N VAL A 267 8.20 -10.77 16.60
CA VAL A 267 7.32 -10.06 17.56
C VAL A 267 8.04 -8.84 18.13
N PHE A 268 7.38 -7.69 18.15
CA PHE A 268 7.93 -6.47 18.75
C PHE A 268 8.00 -6.59 20.28
N ASN A 269 9.09 -6.14 20.89
CA ASN A 269 9.18 -6.10 22.35
C ASN A 269 8.32 -4.94 22.90
N TRP A 270 7.18 -5.25 23.48
CA TRP A 270 6.28 -4.26 24.09
C TRP A 270 6.72 -3.79 25.47
N ASN A 271 7.66 -4.50 26.10
CA ASN A 271 8.20 -4.18 27.42
C ASN A 271 9.39 -3.22 27.28
N GLN A 272 9.14 -2.05 26.73
CA GLN A 272 10.14 -0.98 26.57
C GLN A 272 9.63 0.29 27.23
N ASP A 273 10.50 1.03 27.92
CA ASP A 273 10.10 2.19 28.75
C ASP A 273 9.42 3.31 27.96
N PHE A 274 9.70 3.43 26.67
CA PHE A 274 9.08 4.43 25.80
C PHE A 274 7.73 3.99 25.22
N VAL A 275 7.29 2.75 25.49
CA VAL A 275 6.01 2.21 25.00
C VAL A 275 4.95 2.43 26.07
N ASP A 276 4.21 3.54 25.95
CA ASP A 276 3.18 3.95 26.91
C ASP A 276 1.79 4.19 26.27
N ALA A 277 1.65 3.94 24.97
CA ALA A 277 0.36 4.03 24.26
C ALA A 277 -0.30 2.65 24.08
N PRO A 278 -1.40 2.34 24.79
CA PRO A 278 -2.13 1.09 24.58
C PRO A 278 -2.91 1.11 23.25
N LEU A 279 -3.25 -0.08 22.76
CA LEU A 279 -4.20 -0.24 21.68
C LEU A 279 -5.60 0.18 22.15
N THR A 280 -6.19 1.17 21.49
CA THR A 280 -7.54 1.66 21.78
C THR A 280 -8.30 1.85 20.47
N ILE A 281 -9.31 1.00 20.26
CA ILE A 281 -10.18 1.01 19.08
C ILE A 281 -11.64 1.11 19.57
N PRO A 282 -12.45 2.04 19.05
CA PRO A 282 -13.87 2.09 19.36
C PRO A 282 -14.58 0.77 19.05
N ALA A 283 -15.43 0.29 19.97
CA ALA A 283 -16.07 -1.02 19.87
C ALA A 283 -16.83 -1.27 18.55
N ARG A 284 -17.38 -0.21 17.93
CA ARG A 284 -18.05 -0.32 16.62
C ARG A 284 -17.15 -0.84 15.49
N PHE A 285 -15.84 -0.67 15.60
CA PHE A 285 -14.86 -1.09 14.58
C PHE A 285 -14.18 -2.43 14.91
N THR A 286 -14.34 -2.94 16.12
CA THR A 286 -13.81 -4.26 16.50
C THR A 286 -14.77 -5.37 16.11
N GLN A 287 -16.07 -5.06 16.03
CA GLN A 287 -17.12 -5.96 15.57
C GLN A 287 -16.88 -6.35 14.09
N ASN A 288 -17.19 -7.61 13.73
CA ASN A 288 -17.12 -8.14 12.36
C ASN A 288 -15.74 -8.34 11.73
N LEU A 289 -14.64 -7.95 12.38
CA LEU A 289 -13.28 -8.23 11.88
C LEU A 289 -12.73 -9.60 12.30
N ASN A 290 -13.33 -10.26 13.30
CA ASN A 290 -12.88 -11.53 13.85
C ASN A 290 -11.39 -11.53 14.23
N ILE A 291 -10.95 -10.45 14.90
CA ILE A 291 -9.59 -10.24 15.38
C ILE A 291 -9.64 -10.16 16.90
N ASP A 292 -8.79 -10.92 17.58
CA ASP A 292 -8.62 -10.83 19.03
C ASP A 292 -7.63 -9.70 19.38
N TRP A 293 -8.16 -8.49 19.50
CA TRP A 293 -7.38 -7.28 19.79
C TRP A 293 -6.64 -7.33 21.13
N THR A 294 -7.06 -8.18 22.07
CA THR A 294 -6.38 -8.30 23.38
C THR A 294 -4.99 -8.89 23.26
N ARG A 295 -4.73 -9.62 22.17
CA ARG A 295 -3.47 -10.30 21.88
C ARG A 295 -2.51 -9.48 21.03
N TYR A 296 -2.76 -8.19 20.82
CA TYR A 296 -1.96 -7.36 19.91
C TYR A 296 -0.47 -7.33 20.22
N GLN A 297 -0.10 -7.49 21.49
CA GLN A 297 1.29 -7.53 21.92
C GLN A 297 2.00 -8.86 21.58
N SER A 298 1.25 -9.89 21.24
CA SER A 298 1.77 -11.22 20.87
C SER A 298 1.81 -11.47 19.36
N TRP A 299 1.22 -10.56 18.57
CA TRP A 299 1.24 -10.68 17.11
C TRP A 299 2.65 -10.50 16.58
N ASP A 300 3.02 -11.32 15.61
CA ASP A 300 4.19 -11.04 14.80
C ASP A 300 3.95 -9.86 13.87
N LEU A 301 5.02 -9.38 13.25
CA LEU A 301 4.97 -8.24 12.35
C LEU A 301 3.97 -8.46 11.20
N VAL A 302 3.83 -9.69 10.69
CA VAL A 302 2.89 -9.98 9.60
C VAL A 302 1.44 -9.83 10.08
N GLU A 303 1.08 -10.52 11.16
CA GLU A 303 -0.27 -10.49 11.72
C GLU A 303 -0.65 -9.07 12.16
N GLN A 304 0.28 -8.33 12.78
CA GLN A 304 0.05 -6.96 13.20
C GLN A 304 -0.24 -6.04 12.01
N THR A 305 0.58 -6.06 10.95
CA THR A 305 0.34 -5.25 9.74
C THR A 305 -0.97 -5.65 9.07
N GLN A 306 -1.28 -6.94 8.98
CA GLN A 306 -2.53 -7.43 8.40
C GLN A 306 -3.76 -6.94 9.17
N ASN A 307 -3.73 -7.04 10.50
CA ASN A 307 -4.86 -6.66 11.35
C ASN A 307 -5.12 -5.15 11.31
N TYR A 308 -4.06 -4.34 11.30
CA TYR A 308 -4.22 -2.90 11.13
C TYR A 308 -4.69 -2.52 9.73
N LEU A 309 -4.19 -3.17 8.67
CA LEU A 309 -4.71 -2.92 7.32
C LEU A 309 -6.21 -3.26 7.21
N LYS A 310 -6.64 -4.40 7.77
CA LYS A 310 -8.08 -4.77 7.83
C LYS A 310 -8.90 -3.73 8.57
N LEU A 311 -8.40 -3.21 9.70
CA LEU A 311 -9.06 -2.13 10.43
C LEU A 311 -9.23 -0.87 9.58
N LEU A 312 -8.18 -0.42 8.89
CA LEU A 312 -8.25 0.78 8.05
C LEU A 312 -9.19 0.59 6.86
N LEU A 313 -9.16 -0.57 6.21
CA LEU A 313 -10.10 -0.94 5.15
C LEU A 313 -11.54 -1.00 5.67
N HIS A 314 -11.76 -1.51 6.88
CA HIS A 314 -13.09 -1.55 7.50
C HIS A 314 -13.62 -0.15 7.80
N ILE A 315 -12.77 0.74 8.34
CA ILE A 315 -13.14 2.12 8.67
C ILE A 315 -13.51 2.89 7.41
N ILE A 316 -12.68 2.85 6.36
CA ILE A 316 -12.97 3.63 5.14
C ILE A 316 -14.21 3.11 4.40
N ASN A 317 -14.57 1.83 4.57
CA ASN A 317 -15.79 1.22 4.06
C ASN A 317 -17.01 1.38 4.97
N SER A 318 -16.95 2.17 6.03
CA SER A 318 -18.13 2.49 6.86
C SER A 318 -19.20 3.21 6.02
N ASP A 319 -20.47 3.13 6.40
CA ASP A 319 -21.57 3.73 5.64
C ASP A 319 -21.68 5.28 5.77
N ASP A 320 -20.66 5.97 6.29
CA ASP A 320 -20.63 7.43 6.45
C ASP A 320 -19.69 8.12 5.46
N ASP A 321 -19.87 9.42 5.20
CA ASP A 321 -19.03 10.18 4.25
C ASP A 321 -17.72 10.69 4.88
N SER A 322 -17.18 9.96 5.85
CA SER A 322 -16.09 10.43 6.70
C SER A 322 -14.71 9.95 6.22
N GLY A 323 -13.78 10.90 6.10
CA GLY A 323 -12.37 10.66 5.79
C GLY A 323 -11.57 10.11 6.97
N LEU A 324 -10.37 9.62 6.63
CA LEU A 324 -9.43 8.96 7.53
C LEU A 324 -8.07 9.67 7.48
N LEU A 325 -7.53 10.05 8.63
CA LEU A 325 -6.13 10.47 8.77
C LEU A 325 -5.30 9.30 9.31
N VAL A 326 -4.20 8.96 8.63
CA VAL A 326 -3.16 8.07 9.15
C VAL A 326 -1.91 8.88 9.47
N HIS A 327 -1.39 8.78 10.69
CA HIS A 327 -0.16 9.46 11.07
C HIS A 327 0.71 8.64 12.03
N CYS A 328 1.96 9.09 12.16
CA CYS A 328 2.90 8.67 13.19
C CYS A 328 3.74 9.89 13.59
N ILE A 329 4.78 9.74 14.41
CA ILE A 329 5.61 10.86 14.90
C ILE A 329 6.00 11.84 13.77
N SER A 330 6.81 11.37 12.81
CA SER A 330 7.33 12.21 11.73
C SER A 330 6.48 12.14 10.46
N GLY A 331 5.57 11.16 10.36
CA GLY A 331 4.72 10.95 9.18
C GLY A 331 5.43 10.41 7.93
N TRP A 332 6.68 9.96 8.03
CA TRP A 332 7.52 9.60 6.87
C TRP A 332 8.03 8.15 6.86
N ASP A 333 7.70 7.31 7.86
CA ASP A 333 8.10 5.89 7.92
C ASP A 333 6.87 4.97 7.99
N ARG A 334 6.23 4.86 9.17
CA ARG A 334 5.01 4.05 9.36
C ARG A 334 3.80 4.55 8.56
N THR A 335 3.68 5.86 8.40
CA THR A 335 2.59 6.49 7.64
C THR A 335 2.60 6.10 6.17
N PRO A 336 3.70 6.28 5.40
CA PRO A 336 3.72 5.84 4.01
C PRO A 336 3.58 4.32 3.85
N LEU A 337 4.02 3.50 4.82
CA LEU A 337 3.73 2.06 4.83
C LEU A 337 2.21 1.79 4.74
N PHE A 338 1.41 2.30 5.67
CA PHE A 338 -0.03 2.04 5.66
C PHE A 338 -0.78 2.77 4.54
N VAL A 339 -0.35 3.98 4.15
CA VAL A 339 -0.92 4.67 2.99
C VAL A 339 -0.68 3.88 1.70
N SER A 340 0.53 3.36 1.49
CA SER A 340 0.87 2.55 0.32
C SER A 340 0.10 1.22 0.31
N LEU A 341 0.00 0.54 1.46
CA LEU A 341 -0.76 -0.70 1.57
C LEU A 341 -2.25 -0.48 1.29
N LEU A 342 -2.84 0.62 1.77
CA LEU A 342 -4.22 1.01 1.42
C LEU A 342 -4.36 1.26 -0.07
N ARG A 343 -3.49 2.09 -0.67
CA ARG A 343 -3.52 2.40 -2.11
C ARG A 343 -3.45 1.14 -2.96
N LEU A 344 -2.45 0.28 -2.70
CA LEU A 344 -2.21 -0.95 -3.46
C LEU A 344 -3.31 -1.98 -3.24
N SER A 345 -3.85 -2.07 -2.01
CA SER A 345 -4.99 -2.94 -1.72
C SER A 345 -6.24 -2.52 -2.48
N LEU A 346 -6.58 -1.23 -2.46
CA LEU A 346 -7.73 -0.68 -3.18
C LEU A 346 -7.53 -0.78 -4.70
N TRP A 347 -6.33 -0.49 -5.20
CA TRP A 347 -5.99 -0.62 -6.61
C TRP A 347 -6.12 -2.06 -7.10
N ALA A 348 -5.69 -3.03 -6.30
CA ALA A 348 -5.80 -4.45 -6.66
C ALA A 348 -7.26 -4.92 -6.80
N ASP A 349 -8.21 -4.20 -6.19
CA ASP A 349 -9.65 -4.42 -6.34
C ASP A 349 -10.26 -3.61 -7.50
N GLY A 350 -9.45 -2.81 -8.22
CA GLY A 350 -9.94 -1.87 -9.24
C GLY A 350 -10.68 -0.66 -8.68
N ALA A 351 -10.56 -0.40 -7.37
CA ALA A 351 -11.36 0.60 -6.67
C ALA A 351 -10.75 2.02 -6.68
N VAL A 352 -9.46 2.13 -7.00
CA VAL A 352 -8.73 3.39 -7.18
C VAL A 352 -7.68 3.17 -8.27
N HIS A 353 -7.29 4.23 -8.99
CA HIS A 353 -6.25 4.16 -10.03
C HIS A 353 -6.53 3.06 -11.07
N ALA A 354 -7.80 2.89 -11.48
CA ALA A 354 -8.27 1.74 -12.22
C ALA A 354 -7.55 1.53 -13.56
N ASN A 355 -7.14 2.63 -14.22
CA ASN A 355 -6.42 2.62 -15.49
C ASN A 355 -4.89 2.61 -15.36
N LEU A 356 -4.35 2.36 -14.16
CA LEU A 356 -2.90 2.19 -13.96
C LEU A 356 -2.48 0.73 -14.00
N GLU A 357 -1.46 0.45 -14.82
CA GLU A 357 -0.79 -0.85 -14.87
C GLU A 357 0.07 -1.10 -13.61
N PRO A 358 0.46 -2.37 -13.33
CA PRO A 358 1.28 -2.71 -12.15
C PRO A 358 2.56 -1.87 -12.01
N ALA A 359 3.29 -1.62 -13.10
CA ALA A 359 4.49 -0.77 -13.08
C ALA A 359 4.17 0.70 -12.77
N GLU A 360 3.02 1.19 -13.20
CA GLU A 360 2.61 2.59 -13.06
C GLU A 360 2.11 2.89 -11.65
N ILE A 361 1.30 2.00 -11.06
CA ILE A 361 0.90 2.14 -9.65
C ILE A 361 2.11 1.96 -8.72
N LEU A 362 3.05 1.09 -9.06
CA LEU A 362 4.29 0.93 -8.29
C LEU A 362 5.11 2.21 -8.33
N TYR A 363 5.31 2.77 -9.53
CA TYR A 363 6.01 4.05 -9.70
C TYR A 363 5.33 5.16 -8.89
N LEU A 364 4.00 5.30 -9.01
CA LEU A 364 3.24 6.31 -8.27
C LEU A 364 3.38 6.14 -6.76
N THR A 365 3.32 4.91 -6.27
CA THR A 365 3.44 4.60 -4.84
C THR A 365 4.84 4.93 -4.32
N ILE A 366 5.91 4.52 -5.01
CA ILE A 366 7.30 4.86 -4.62
C ILE A 366 7.53 6.37 -4.70
N ALA A 367 7.18 6.99 -5.82
CA ALA A 367 7.46 8.39 -6.08
C ALA A 367 6.65 9.29 -5.14
N TYR A 368 5.33 9.11 -5.11
CA TYR A 368 4.44 10.00 -4.39
C TYR A 368 4.37 9.66 -2.90
N ASP A 369 4.08 8.42 -2.53
CA ASP A 369 3.87 8.11 -1.11
C ASP A 369 5.19 8.09 -0.31
N TRP A 370 6.32 7.77 -0.93
CA TRP A 370 7.61 7.68 -0.22
C TRP A 370 8.56 8.84 -0.53
N PHE A 371 8.99 8.96 -1.79
CA PHE A 371 10.08 9.87 -2.16
C PHE A 371 9.69 11.35 -2.01
N LEU A 372 8.65 11.82 -2.71
CA LEU A 372 8.23 13.23 -2.72
C LEU A 372 7.63 13.67 -1.38
N PHE A 373 7.19 12.73 -0.56
CA PHE A 373 6.86 12.96 0.85
C PHE A 373 8.05 12.68 1.78
N GLY A 374 9.27 12.90 1.31
CA GLY A 374 10.46 13.15 2.12
C GLY A 374 10.92 12.00 3.03
N HIS A 375 10.55 10.76 2.74
CA HIS A 375 11.09 9.59 3.44
C HIS A 375 12.63 9.58 3.36
N MET A 376 13.27 9.17 4.45
CA MET A 376 14.72 9.25 4.61
C MET A 376 15.42 7.96 4.17
N LEU A 377 15.16 7.47 2.96
CA LEU A 377 15.70 6.18 2.51
C LEU A 377 17.22 6.06 2.67
N PRO A 378 18.05 7.07 2.32
CA PRO A 378 19.50 6.97 2.52
C PRO A 378 19.92 6.73 3.98
N ASP A 379 19.25 7.41 4.93
CA ASP A 379 19.49 7.23 6.36
C ASP A 379 19.04 5.84 6.83
N ARG A 380 17.86 5.38 6.38
CA ARG A 380 17.34 4.05 6.71
C ARG A 380 18.25 2.93 6.22
N LEU A 381 18.70 3.02 4.96
CA LEU A 381 19.63 2.05 4.38
C LEU A 381 20.96 2.02 5.14
N SER A 382 21.48 3.17 5.56
CA SER A 382 22.73 3.25 6.33
C SER A 382 22.65 2.54 7.69
N LYS A 383 21.44 2.47 8.28
CA LYS A 383 21.15 1.80 9.56
C LYS A 383 20.64 0.37 9.40
N GLY A 384 20.36 -0.07 8.17
CA GLY A 384 19.73 -1.36 7.90
C GLY A 384 18.25 -1.42 8.26
N GLU A 385 17.56 -0.29 8.35
CA GLU A 385 16.13 -0.18 8.71
C GLU A 385 15.25 -0.40 7.46
N GLU A 386 14.88 -1.64 7.15
CA GLU A 386 14.29 -2.02 5.84
C GLU A 386 12.76 -1.83 5.73
N ILE A 387 12.20 -0.78 6.33
CA ILE A 387 10.73 -0.53 6.32
C ILE A 387 10.19 -0.27 4.90
N PHE A 388 10.96 0.40 4.05
CA PHE A 388 10.59 0.65 2.65
C PHE A 388 10.50 -0.66 1.86
N PHE A 389 11.51 -1.53 2.00
CA PHE A 389 11.50 -2.85 1.37
C PHE A 389 10.37 -3.72 1.91
N PHE A 390 10.16 -3.73 3.23
CA PHE A 390 9.06 -4.46 3.87
C PHE A 390 7.71 -4.10 3.24
N CYS A 391 7.42 -2.81 3.00
CA CYS A 391 6.14 -2.37 2.43
C CYS A 391 5.74 -3.13 1.17
N PHE A 392 6.66 -3.29 0.23
CA PHE A 392 6.38 -3.96 -1.05
C PHE A 392 6.57 -5.48 -0.99
N ASN A 393 7.50 -5.98 -0.18
CA ASN A 393 7.61 -7.43 0.03
C ASN A 393 6.38 -7.99 0.74
N PHE A 394 5.74 -7.18 1.60
CA PHE A 394 4.55 -7.54 2.37
C PHE A 394 3.30 -7.82 1.51
N LEU A 395 3.27 -7.38 0.24
CA LEU A 395 2.12 -7.59 -0.65
C LEU A 395 1.73 -9.07 -0.79
N LYS A 396 2.70 -9.99 -0.67
CA LYS A 396 2.45 -11.45 -0.66
C LYS A 396 1.50 -11.91 0.46
N HIS A 397 1.37 -11.13 1.53
CA HIS A 397 0.52 -11.45 2.68
C HIS A 397 -0.90 -10.90 2.57
N ILE A 398 -1.23 -10.12 1.52
CA ILE A 398 -2.54 -9.47 1.38
C ILE A 398 -3.26 -9.78 0.05
N VAL A 399 -2.81 -10.85 -0.63
CA VAL A 399 -3.38 -11.33 -1.90
C VAL A 399 -4.82 -11.87 -1.77
N SER A 400 -5.20 -12.35 -0.58
CA SER A 400 -6.52 -12.94 -0.36
C SER A 400 -7.64 -11.90 -0.35
N GLU A 401 -8.86 -12.34 -0.70
CA GLU A 401 -10.09 -11.51 -0.66
C GLU A 401 -10.41 -10.94 0.74
N LYS A 402 -9.80 -11.45 1.81
CA LYS A 402 -9.95 -10.90 3.18
C LYS A 402 -9.45 -9.46 3.31
N PHE A 403 -8.63 -9.01 2.36
CA PHE A 403 -8.11 -7.65 2.28
C PHE A 403 -8.75 -6.85 1.13
N SER A 404 -9.79 -7.38 0.49
CA SER A 404 -10.54 -6.64 -0.52
C SER A 404 -11.47 -5.62 0.15
N ALA A 405 -11.48 -4.39 -0.36
CA ALA A 405 -12.45 -3.38 0.03
C ALA A 405 -13.82 -3.61 -0.62
N VAL A 406 -13.84 -4.24 -1.81
CA VAL A 406 -15.07 -4.45 -2.58
C VAL A 406 -15.76 -5.71 -2.08
N ARG A 407 -16.89 -5.53 -1.38
CA ARG A 407 -17.76 -6.66 -1.04
C ARG A 407 -18.40 -7.19 -2.33
N LYS A 408 -17.85 -8.26 -2.90
CA LYS A 408 -18.60 -9.07 -3.87
C LYS A 408 -19.83 -9.59 -3.13
N GLN A 409 -21.03 -9.15 -3.52
CA GLN A 409 -22.25 -9.77 -3.04
C GLN A 409 -22.12 -11.27 -3.32
N ARG A 410 -21.99 -12.06 -2.26
CA ARG A 410 -22.07 -13.51 -2.34
C ARG A 410 -23.48 -13.77 -2.85
N ARG A 411 -23.64 -14.00 -4.17
CA ARG A 411 -24.90 -14.45 -4.74
C ARG A 411 -25.34 -15.62 -3.87
N LYS A 412 -26.38 -15.41 -3.05
CA LYS A 412 -27.09 -16.51 -2.45
C LYS A 412 -27.47 -17.40 -3.62
N ASN A 413 -27.08 -18.68 -3.58
CA ASN A 413 -27.71 -19.69 -4.42
C ASN A 413 -29.19 -19.73 -4.02
N SER A 414 -29.99 -18.78 -4.52
CA SER A 414 -31.40 -19.02 -4.75
C SER A 414 -31.44 -19.91 -5.99
N HIS A 415 -31.97 -21.12 -5.82
CA HIS A 415 -32.30 -22.03 -6.90
C HIS A 415 -32.81 -21.27 -8.13
N PHE A 416 -31.95 -21.11 -9.14
CA PHE A 416 -32.37 -20.70 -10.46
C PHE A 416 -32.91 -21.95 -11.15
N LYS A 417 -34.24 -22.01 -11.30
CA LYS A 417 -34.85 -22.92 -12.27
C LYS A 417 -34.43 -22.45 -13.65
N GLU A 418 -33.95 -23.39 -14.47
CA GLU A 418 -33.69 -23.19 -15.89
C GLU A 418 -34.96 -22.69 -16.59
N SER A 419 -34.89 -21.48 -17.15
CA SER A 419 -35.61 -21.12 -18.37
C SER A 419 -34.98 -19.86 -18.97
N ASP A 420 -34.38 -20.07 -20.14
CA ASP A 420 -34.05 -19.14 -21.23
C ASP A 420 -33.04 -18.00 -20.96
N PHE A 421 -31.77 -18.32 -21.18
CA PHE A 421 -30.73 -17.34 -21.54
C PHE A 421 -30.76 -17.14 -23.07
N THR A 422 -31.06 -15.94 -23.55
CA THR A 422 -30.95 -15.59 -24.98
C THR A 422 -29.55 -15.12 -25.33
N VAL A 423 -29.18 -15.29 -26.61
CA VAL A 423 -27.83 -15.08 -27.15
C VAL A 423 -27.37 -13.61 -27.07
N GLU A 424 -28.28 -12.65 -26.88
CA GLU A 424 -27.94 -11.23 -26.70
C GLU A 424 -27.16 -10.93 -25.40
N ASP A 425 -27.36 -11.69 -24.31
CA ASP A 425 -26.65 -11.46 -23.04
C ASP A 425 -25.18 -11.90 -23.06
N LEU A 426 -24.83 -12.83 -23.96
CA LEU A 426 -23.44 -13.29 -24.12
C LEU A 426 -22.59 -12.27 -24.89
N CYS A 427 -23.21 -11.44 -25.73
CA CYS A 427 -22.50 -10.47 -26.56
C CYS A 427 -22.04 -9.24 -25.74
N GLN A 428 -22.79 -8.84 -24.71
CA GLN A 428 -22.45 -7.70 -23.85
C GLN A 428 -21.31 -7.97 -22.85
N LEU A 429 -21.02 -9.25 -22.57
CA LEU A 429 -19.91 -9.64 -21.69
C LEU A 429 -18.56 -9.81 -22.44
N SER A 430 -18.60 -9.88 -23.77
CA SER A 430 -17.44 -10.22 -24.61
C SER A 430 -16.62 -9.03 -25.10
N THR A 431 -17.13 -7.80 -24.97
CA THR A 431 -16.51 -6.61 -25.58
C THR A 431 -15.51 -5.88 -24.67
N SER A 432 -15.56 -6.06 -23.34
CA SER A 432 -14.64 -5.36 -22.41
C SER A 432 -13.45 -6.18 -21.92
N THR A 433 -13.39 -7.49 -22.19
CA THR A 433 -12.40 -8.41 -21.58
C THR A 433 -11.38 -8.99 -22.55
N SER A 434 -11.57 -8.80 -23.87
CA SER A 434 -10.78 -9.49 -24.90
C SER A 434 -9.35 -8.96 -25.06
N ALA A 435 -9.11 -7.66 -24.85
CA ALA A 435 -7.80 -7.05 -25.13
C ALA A 435 -6.71 -7.40 -24.08
N VAL A 436 -7.08 -7.46 -22.80
CA VAL A 436 -6.15 -7.80 -21.70
C VAL A 436 -5.83 -9.30 -21.70
N TRP A 437 -6.82 -10.14 -22.00
CA TRP A 437 -6.66 -11.59 -22.06
C TRP A 437 -5.69 -12.05 -23.15
N MET A 438 -5.69 -11.40 -24.32
CA MET A 438 -4.77 -11.72 -25.41
C MET A 438 -3.31 -11.38 -25.05
N SER A 439 -3.08 -10.28 -24.32
CA SER A 439 -1.72 -9.86 -23.90
C SER A 439 -1.12 -10.80 -22.84
N VAL A 440 -1.93 -11.26 -21.89
CA VAL A 440 -1.50 -12.18 -20.81
C VAL A 440 -1.27 -13.61 -21.34
N MET A 441 -2.07 -14.07 -22.32
CA MET A 441 -1.85 -15.36 -22.99
C MET A 441 -0.62 -15.36 -23.90
N GLU A 442 -0.34 -14.26 -24.62
CA GLU A 442 0.90 -14.17 -25.41
C GLU A 442 2.14 -14.28 -24.51
N MET A 443 2.16 -13.59 -23.37
CA MET A 443 3.28 -13.66 -22.43
C MET A 443 3.50 -15.08 -21.88
N TYR A 444 2.45 -15.87 -21.70
CA TYR A 444 2.53 -17.29 -21.28
C TYR A 444 2.98 -18.24 -22.42
N LEU A 445 2.64 -17.95 -23.67
CA LEU A 445 2.97 -18.80 -24.82
C LEU A 445 4.41 -18.63 -25.31
N PHE A 446 5.06 -17.51 -25.01
CA PHE A 446 6.47 -17.26 -25.37
C PHE A 446 7.50 -18.08 -24.57
N PHE A 447 7.11 -18.72 -23.45
CA PHE A 447 8.02 -19.47 -22.56
C PHE A 447 7.93 -21.01 -22.69
N VAL A 448 7.20 -21.55 -23.68
CA VAL A 448 7.08 -23.00 -23.89
C VAL A 448 7.87 -23.45 -25.13
N PRO A 449 8.84 -24.39 -25.03
CA PRO A 449 9.51 -24.94 -26.21
C PRO A 449 8.54 -25.77 -27.06
N ARG A 450 8.30 -25.33 -28.31
CA ARG A 450 7.38 -25.98 -29.26
C ARG A 450 8.07 -27.15 -29.97
N ARG A 451 7.68 -28.41 -29.66
CA ARG A 451 7.98 -29.59 -30.50
C ARG A 451 6.84 -29.83 -31.51
N ARG A 452 7.19 -30.20 -32.75
CA ARG A 452 6.28 -30.35 -33.91
C ARG A 452 5.63 -31.74 -34.02
N ALA A 453 4.31 -31.72 -34.35
CA ALA A 453 3.52 -32.57 -35.28
C ALA A 453 3.20 -34.06 -34.94
N PRO A 454 2.19 -34.74 -35.58
CA PRO A 454 0.97 -34.28 -36.29
C PRO A 454 -0.38 -35.02 -35.98
N ALA A 455 -1.47 -34.36 -36.41
CA ALA A 455 -2.83 -34.76 -36.88
C ALA A 455 -3.47 -36.17 -36.71
N SER A 456 -4.75 -36.20 -36.29
CA SER A 456 -5.92 -36.70 -37.09
C SER A 456 -7.26 -36.59 -36.32
N SER A 457 -8.35 -36.29 -37.05
CA SER A 457 -9.73 -36.01 -36.57
C SER A 457 -10.68 -37.27 -36.60
N PRO A 458 -12.04 -37.18 -36.50
CA PRO A 458 -12.89 -37.92 -35.53
C PRO A 458 -13.97 -38.80 -36.27
N PRO A 459 -15.27 -38.97 -35.90
CA PRO A 459 -16.07 -38.85 -34.66
C PRO A 459 -17.07 -40.03 -34.40
N MET A 460 -17.98 -39.89 -33.41
CA MET A 460 -19.47 -39.93 -33.55
C MET A 460 -20.28 -40.86 -32.59
N VAL A 461 -21.48 -40.36 -32.20
CA VAL A 461 -22.73 -41.06 -31.77
C VAL A 461 -22.81 -41.58 -30.31
N SER A 462 -23.93 -41.63 -29.57
CA SER A 462 -25.14 -40.82 -29.32
C SER A 462 -26.00 -41.60 -28.27
N TRP A 463 -27.02 -40.95 -27.70
CA TRP A 463 -28.27 -41.51 -27.10
C TRP A 463 -28.34 -41.99 -25.63
N CYS A 464 -28.82 -41.07 -24.77
CA CYS A 464 -30.10 -41.07 -24.03
C CYS A 464 -30.83 -42.42 -23.73
N LYS A 465 -31.13 -42.71 -22.45
CA LYS A 465 -32.46 -42.52 -21.80
C LYS A 465 -32.64 -43.31 -20.47
N GLN A 466 -33.25 -42.59 -19.52
CA GLN A 466 -34.34 -42.99 -18.58
C GLN A 466 -34.11 -44.01 -17.44
N ASN A 467 -34.10 -43.44 -16.22
CA ASN A 467 -34.73 -43.90 -14.96
C ASN A 467 -36.19 -44.40 -15.16
N PRO A 468 -36.79 -45.25 -14.29
CA PRO A 468 -37.16 -44.81 -12.93
C PRO A 468 -37.33 -45.83 -11.77
N LEU A 469 -37.20 -45.24 -10.58
CA LEU A 469 -38.01 -45.37 -9.34
C LEU A 469 -38.02 -46.62 -8.45
N ASP A 470 -38.22 -46.27 -7.17
CA ASP A 470 -38.70 -47.02 -5.99
C ASP A 470 -37.66 -47.70 -5.10
N GLU A 471 -37.73 -47.63 -3.76
CA GLU A 471 -38.45 -46.79 -2.79
C GLU A 471 -37.83 -47.16 -1.41
N THR A 472 -38.13 -46.37 -0.37
CA THR A 472 -38.18 -46.77 1.05
C THR A 472 -36.89 -46.94 1.90
N LEU A 473 -36.55 -45.85 2.61
CA LEU A 473 -36.32 -45.72 4.07
C LEU A 473 -35.89 -46.95 4.90
N SER A 474 -34.75 -46.84 5.62
CA SER A 474 -34.70 -46.65 7.10
C SER A 474 -33.28 -46.83 7.70
N HIS A 475 -32.86 -45.86 8.52
CA HIS A 475 -31.70 -45.88 9.45
C HIS A 475 -31.98 -46.80 10.67
N PRO A 476 -31.11 -46.92 11.73
CA PRO A 476 -29.73 -46.45 11.95
C PRO A 476 -28.76 -47.48 12.62
N ALA A 477 -27.49 -47.07 12.68
CA ALA A 477 -26.50 -47.18 13.78
C ALA A 477 -26.47 -48.39 14.73
N ASN A 478 -25.30 -49.04 14.84
CA ASN A 478 -24.38 -48.91 15.99
C ASN A 478 -23.17 -49.83 15.75
N GLU A 479 -21.96 -49.27 15.78
CA GLU A 479 -21.01 -49.46 16.89
C GLU A 479 -20.85 -50.91 17.34
N ALA A 480 -19.66 -51.48 17.12
CA ALA A 480 -18.66 -51.54 18.18
C ALA A 480 -17.52 -52.51 17.82
N LYS A 481 -16.33 -52.10 18.29
CA LYS A 481 -15.21 -52.92 18.77
C LYS A 481 -14.32 -53.54 17.70
N SER A 482 -13.06 -53.10 17.62
CA SER A 482 -11.93 -53.56 18.47
C SER A 482 -11.67 -55.05 18.18
N SER A 483 -10.49 -55.53 17.84
CA SER A 483 -9.18 -55.32 18.48
C SER A 483 -8.17 -56.09 17.59
N SER A 484 -6.94 -55.61 17.37
CA SER A 484 -5.70 -56.16 17.96
C SER A 484 -5.41 -57.63 17.58
N SER A 485 -4.23 -58.11 17.18
CA SER A 485 -2.86 -57.74 17.54
C SER A 485 -1.86 -58.60 16.72
N SER A 486 -0.58 -58.18 16.72
CA SER A 486 0.63 -59.04 16.83
C SER A 486 1.14 -59.79 15.59
N SER A 487 2.29 -59.37 15.01
CA SER A 487 3.68 -59.87 15.27
C SER A 487 3.98 -61.19 14.51
N SER A 488 5.09 -61.49 13.85
CA SER A 488 6.44 -60.92 13.73
C SER A 488 7.26 -61.84 12.78
N ASN A 489 8.36 -61.31 12.22
CA ASN A 489 9.60 -61.96 11.76
C ASN A 489 9.75 -62.56 10.33
N GLN A 490 10.58 -61.84 9.55
CA GLN A 490 11.76 -62.24 8.77
C GLN A 490 11.82 -63.60 8.04
N SER A 491 12.05 -63.55 6.71
CA SER A 491 13.28 -64.04 6.06
C SER A 491 13.28 -63.78 4.54
N ASP A 492 14.49 -63.59 4.00
CA ASP A 492 14.84 -63.11 2.65
C ASP A 492 14.74 -64.11 1.48
N HIS A 493 14.70 -63.50 0.28
CA HIS A 493 15.09 -63.96 -1.07
C HIS A 493 14.12 -64.79 -1.95
N GLY A 494 13.76 -64.19 -3.12
CA GLY A 494 13.35 -64.96 -4.30
C GLY A 494 12.47 -64.26 -5.35
N VAL A 495 13.09 -63.47 -6.24
CA VAL A 495 12.83 -63.41 -7.72
C VAL A 495 11.43 -63.00 -8.24
N THR A 496 11.41 -61.79 -8.84
CA THR A 496 10.63 -61.28 -9.98
C THR A 496 9.10 -61.44 -10.05
N ARG A 497 8.38 -60.31 -9.88
CA ARG A 497 7.42 -59.83 -10.90
C ARG A 497 7.08 -58.36 -10.69
N SER A 498 7.30 -57.57 -11.74
CA SER A 498 6.88 -56.16 -11.85
C SER A 498 5.35 -56.07 -11.79
N GLY A 499 4.84 -55.48 -10.71
CA GLY A 499 3.44 -55.12 -10.53
C GLY A 499 3.30 -53.61 -10.55
N SER A 500 2.62 -53.11 -11.57
CA SER A 500 2.28 -51.71 -11.83
C SER A 500 1.65 -51.01 -10.63
N SER A 501 2.32 -49.97 -10.11
CA SER A 501 1.70 -49.00 -9.20
C SER A 501 0.61 -48.21 -9.93
N PRO A 502 -0.56 -47.97 -9.31
CA PRO A 502 -1.56 -47.08 -9.90
C PRO A 502 -0.98 -45.67 -9.96
N LEU A 503 -0.94 -45.14 -11.19
CA LEU A 503 -0.59 -43.75 -11.47
C LEU A 503 -1.40 -42.83 -10.56
N ALA A 504 -0.71 -42.02 -9.77
CA ALA A 504 -1.33 -40.89 -9.09
C ALA A 504 -1.94 -39.98 -10.16
N VAL A 505 -3.26 -39.96 -10.21
CA VAL A 505 -4.02 -38.98 -11.00
C VAL A 505 -3.61 -37.60 -10.49
N PRO A 506 -3.07 -36.70 -11.33
CA PRO A 506 -2.83 -35.33 -10.89
C PRO A 506 -4.18 -34.73 -10.53
N THR A 507 -4.38 -34.42 -9.25
CA THR A 507 -5.47 -33.55 -8.82
C THR A 507 -5.31 -32.23 -9.56
N ARG A 508 -6.05 -32.06 -10.65
CA ARG A 508 -6.28 -30.77 -11.32
C ARG A 508 -7.07 -29.91 -10.34
N GLY A 509 -6.32 -29.17 -9.53
CA GLY A 509 -6.85 -28.15 -8.63
C GLY A 509 -5.86 -27.00 -8.49
N CYS A 510 -5.16 -26.64 -9.57
CA CYS A 510 -4.50 -25.33 -9.61
C CYS A 510 -5.62 -24.31 -9.82
N SER A 511 -6.23 -23.84 -8.73
CA SER A 511 -7.12 -22.69 -8.80
C SER A 511 -6.34 -21.55 -9.44
N LEU A 512 -6.83 -21.02 -10.55
CA LEU A 512 -6.25 -19.84 -11.17
C LEU A 512 -6.14 -18.74 -10.10
N PRO A 513 -5.00 -18.02 -10.02
CA PRO A 513 -4.85 -16.93 -9.06
C PRO A 513 -5.98 -15.91 -9.27
N SER A 514 -6.51 -15.36 -8.18
CA SER A 514 -7.51 -14.30 -8.31
C SER A 514 -6.88 -13.08 -9.01
N GLU A 515 -7.70 -12.25 -9.65
CA GLU A 515 -7.22 -11.03 -10.30
C GLU A 515 -6.44 -10.14 -9.31
N ARG A 516 -6.95 -10.00 -8.09
CA ARG A 516 -6.28 -9.31 -6.98
C ARG A 516 -4.90 -9.89 -6.70
N GLN A 517 -4.80 -11.22 -6.59
CA GLN A 517 -3.53 -11.92 -6.36
C GLN A 517 -2.54 -11.62 -7.48
N ALA A 518 -2.95 -11.78 -8.74
CA ALA A 518 -2.10 -11.52 -9.90
C ALA A 518 -1.60 -10.06 -9.95
N ARG A 519 -2.47 -9.08 -9.66
CA ARG A 519 -2.11 -7.65 -9.63
C ARG A 519 -1.08 -7.33 -8.55
N LEU A 520 -1.28 -7.81 -7.33
CA LEU A 520 -0.36 -7.57 -6.21
C LEU A 520 0.98 -8.29 -6.39
N GLU A 521 0.96 -9.53 -6.88
CA GLU A 521 2.17 -10.27 -7.22
C GLU A 521 2.96 -9.56 -8.32
N ALA A 522 2.31 -9.07 -9.38
CA ALA A 522 2.98 -8.31 -10.44
C ALA A 522 3.70 -7.06 -9.90
N VAL A 523 3.03 -6.26 -9.04
CA VAL A 523 3.66 -5.10 -8.39
C VAL A 523 4.87 -5.54 -7.56
N ARG A 524 4.71 -6.59 -6.76
CA ARG A 524 5.78 -7.10 -5.89
C ARG A 524 6.98 -7.56 -6.71
N GLU A 525 6.79 -8.33 -7.78
CA GLU A 525 7.88 -8.85 -8.60
C GLU A 525 8.64 -7.73 -9.33
N ILE A 526 7.93 -6.74 -9.89
CA ILE A 526 8.57 -5.56 -10.51
C ILE A 526 9.41 -4.80 -9.48
N PHE A 527 8.87 -4.61 -8.27
CA PHE A 527 9.61 -3.97 -7.18
C PHE A 527 10.86 -4.75 -6.80
N LEU A 528 10.75 -6.07 -6.57
CA LEU A 528 11.86 -6.91 -6.15
C LEU A 528 12.97 -6.94 -7.19
N ALA A 529 12.62 -7.01 -8.47
CA ALA A 529 13.57 -6.94 -9.58
C ALA A 529 14.33 -5.60 -9.57
N ALA A 530 13.60 -4.48 -9.53
CA ALA A 530 14.20 -3.14 -9.56
C ALA A 530 15.00 -2.80 -8.29
N TYR A 531 14.53 -3.22 -7.12
CA TYR A 531 15.22 -2.99 -5.84
C TYR A 531 16.51 -3.82 -5.76
N SER A 532 16.46 -5.09 -6.19
CA SER A 532 17.64 -5.97 -6.18
C SER A 532 18.72 -5.50 -7.14
N SER A 533 18.36 -4.93 -8.29
CA SER A 533 19.32 -4.41 -9.27
C SER A 533 19.94 -3.06 -8.88
N THR A 534 19.39 -2.36 -7.89
CA THR A 534 19.79 -0.98 -7.53
C THR A 534 20.38 -0.89 -6.13
N VAL A 535 19.58 -1.18 -5.11
CA VAL A 535 20.00 -1.11 -3.70
C VAL A 535 20.68 -2.42 -3.27
N GLY A 536 20.18 -3.53 -3.79
CA GLY A 536 20.64 -4.88 -3.46
C GLY A 536 20.12 -5.38 -2.11
N LEU A 537 19.92 -6.69 -2.01
CA LEU A 537 19.60 -7.36 -0.74
C LEU A 537 20.91 -7.71 -0.04
N ARG A 538 21.18 -7.04 1.08
CA ARG A 538 22.38 -7.31 1.89
C ARG A 538 22.00 -8.27 3.01
N SER A 539 22.29 -9.56 2.84
CA SER A 539 22.18 -10.54 3.93
C SER A 539 23.21 -10.22 5.02
N SER A 540 22.82 -10.39 6.27
CA SER A 540 23.71 -10.24 7.43
C SER A 540 24.59 -11.48 7.58
N ALA A 541 25.83 -11.38 7.09
CA ALA A 541 26.98 -12.27 7.26
C ALA A 541 26.97 -13.65 6.54
N PRO A 542 28.14 -14.15 6.11
CA PRO A 542 28.28 -15.47 5.49
C PRO A 542 28.21 -16.55 6.57
N SER A 543 27.09 -17.27 6.65
CA SER A 543 27.07 -18.56 7.34
C SER A 543 27.96 -19.55 6.55
N PRO A 544 28.82 -20.38 7.19
CA PRO A 544 29.73 -21.32 6.49
C PRO A 544 29.04 -22.50 5.79
N SER A 545 27.73 -22.41 5.53
CA SER A 545 26.94 -23.47 4.93
C SER A 545 25.81 -22.87 4.09
N GLY A 546 26.05 -22.71 2.78
CA GLY A 546 25.05 -22.86 1.71
C GLY A 546 23.76 -22.02 1.73
N ALA A 547 23.61 -20.99 2.57
CA ALA A 547 22.35 -20.26 2.75
C ALA A 547 21.99 -19.25 1.63
N ILE A 548 22.71 -19.28 0.50
CA ILE A 548 22.34 -18.52 -0.70
C ILE A 548 21.06 -19.11 -1.36
N SER A 549 20.64 -20.32 -0.98
CA SER A 549 19.50 -21.01 -1.60
C SER A 549 18.13 -20.39 -1.31
N GLY A 550 17.85 -19.87 -0.11
CA GLY A 550 16.47 -19.52 0.28
C GLY A 550 15.86 -18.34 -0.48
N LEU A 551 16.66 -17.29 -0.73
CA LEU A 551 16.20 -16.05 -1.38
C LEU A 551 16.17 -16.18 -2.92
N LEU A 552 17.15 -16.88 -3.48
CA LEU A 552 17.16 -17.27 -4.90
C LEU A 552 16.04 -18.27 -5.21
N GLU A 553 15.62 -19.10 -4.24
CA GLU A 553 14.48 -20.01 -4.41
C GLU A 553 13.13 -19.29 -4.29
N GLN A 554 13.02 -18.24 -3.46
CA GLN A 554 11.87 -17.32 -3.48
C GLN A 554 11.80 -16.54 -4.80
N PHE A 555 12.95 -16.12 -5.34
CA PHE A 555 13.06 -15.49 -6.66
C PHE A 555 12.71 -16.48 -7.79
N ALA A 556 13.30 -17.69 -7.79
CA ALA A 556 13.09 -18.73 -8.80
C ALA A 556 11.65 -19.26 -8.85
N ARG A 557 10.94 -19.25 -7.70
CA ARG A 557 9.50 -19.55 -7.64
C ARG A 557 8.65 -18.42 -8.24
N GLY A 558 9.12 -17.17 -8.21
CA GLY A 558 8.46 -16.01 -8.84
C GLY A 558 8.70 -15.89 -10.35
N VAL A 559 9.87 -16.31 -10.86
CA VAL A 559 10.22 -16.20 -12.29
C VAL A 559 10.16 -17.52 -13.10
N GLY A 560 9.67 -18.63 -12.51
CA GLY A 560 9.45 -19.87 -13.26
C GLY A 560 10.71 -20.59 -13.78
N LEU A 561 11.89 -20.27 -13.24
CA LEU A 561 13.15 -20.89 -13.65
C LEU A 561 13.49 -22.08 -12.73
N ARG A 562 13.08 -23.29 -13.13
CA ARG A 562 13.65 -24.53 -12.56
C ARG A 562 15.01 -24.81 -13.20
N GLY A 563 16.09 -24.51 -12.46
CA GLY A 563 17.45 -24.93 -12.83
C GLY A 563 17.57 -26.45 -12.83
N SER A 564 17.96 -27.02 -13.97
CA SER A 564 18.33 -28.43 -14.11
C SER A 564 19.78 -28.59 -13.66
N ASN A 565 20.02 -29.18 -12.49
CA ASN A 565 21.37 -29.56 -12.07
C ASN A 565 21.77 -30.84 -12.82
N ALA A 566 22.64 -30.69 -13.83
CA ALA A 566 23.49 -31.77 -14.30
C ALA A 566 24.81 -31.72 -13.53
N ILE A 567 25.13 -32.84 -12.88
CA ILE A 567 26.36 -33.12 -12.14
C ILE A 567 27.52 -33.28 -13.14
N VAL A 568 28.65 -32.63 -12.87
CA VAL A 568 30.00 -33.21 -13.02
C VAL A 568 30.81 -32.83 -11.80
#